data_AF-A0AAW7KER1-F1
#
_entry.id   AF-A0AAW7KER1-F1
#
_cell.length_a   1.000
_cell.length_b   1.000
_cell.length_c   1.000
_cell.angle_alpha   90.00
_cell.angle_beta   90.00
_cell.angle_gamma   90.00
#
_symmetry.space_group_name_H-M   'P 1'
#
loop_
_entity.id
_entity.type
_entity.pdbx_description
1 polymer ?
#
loop_
_entity_poly.entity_id
_entity_poly.type
_entity_poly.pdbx_seq_one_letter_code
_entity_poly.pdbx_strand_id
1 'polypeptide(L)'
;LNDVFFGEWVPQFVGNWLAQWQVAPWMQSLILDGIIAGVGAVLGFLPQLAVLFLCLGFLEDCGYMARIAFVMDRLFRKFGLSGKSFIPMLIATGCGVPGVMASRTIENERDRRMTIMVTTFMPCSAKLPIIALIAGAFFPNQSWVSPSAYFLGVASIVLSGIALKKTKHFSGDPAPFIM
;
A
#
# COMPACT_ATOMS: atom_id res chain seq x y z
N LEU A 1 -8.74 12.70 16.62
CA LEU A 1 -10.12 12.98 16.14
C LEU A 1 -10.87 11.70 15.86
N ASN A 2 -10.34 10.80 15.03
CA ASN A 2 -11.01 9.51 14.75
C ASN A 2 -11.05 8.57 15.96
N ASP A 3 -9.99 8.51 16.76
CA ASP A 3 -9.90 7.60 17.93
C ASP A 3 -10.82 8.03 19.09
N VAL A 4 -11.13 9.31 19.21
CA VAL A 4 -11.99 9.85 20.28
C VAL A 4 -13.47 9.78 19.89
N PHE A 5 -13.79 10.04 18.61
CA PHE A 5 -15.17 9.99 18.13
C PHE A 5 -15.68 8.54 17.97
N PHE A 6 -14.86 7.65 17.37
CA PHE A 6 -15.23 6.23 17.19
C PHE A 6 -14.81 5.33 18.35
N GLY A 7 -13.81 5.71 19.16
CA GLY A 7 -13.34 4.91 20.28
C GLY A 7 -14.02 5.22 21.62
N GLU A 8 -14.50 6.45 21.84
CA GLU A 8 -15.15 6.82 23.11
C GLU A 8 -16.63 7.21 22.92
N TRP A 9 -16.94 8.11 21.99
CA TRP A 9 -18.29 8.68 21.90
C TRP A 9 -19.36 7.70 21.39
N VAL A 10 -19.07 6.99 20.29
CA VAL A 10 -20.01 6.02 19.68
C VAL A 10 -20.21 4.77 20.55
N PRO A 11 -19.16 4.13 21.10
CA PRO A 11 -19.33 2.94 21.92
C PRO A 11 -20.06 3.22 23.24
N GLN A 12 -19.90 4.43 23.80
CA GLN A 12 -20.51 4.79 25.08
C GLN A 12 -22.00 5.14 24.92
N PHE A 13 -22.39 5.76 23.80
CA PHE A 13 -23.81 6.00 23.49
C PHE A 13 -24.56 4.71 23.16
N VAL A 14 -23.92 3.82 22.37
CA VAL A 14 -24.48 2.53 21.98
C VAL A 14 -24.48 1.54 23.16
N GLY A 15 -23.41 1.51 23.97
CA GLY A 15 -23.31 0.68 25.17
C GLY A 15 -24.37 1.03 26.22
N ASN A 16 -24.65 2.32 26.42
CA ASN A 16 -25.73 2.76 27.32
C ASN A 16 -27.12 2.34 26.82
N TRP A 17 -27.37 2.37 25.50
CA TRP A 17 -28.61 1.87 24.90
C TRP A 17 -28.75 0.34 24.98
N LEU A 18 -27.68 -0.40 24.72
CA LEU A 18 -27.69 -1.87 24.81
C LEU A 18 -27.78 -2.38 26.26
N ALA A 19 -27.24 -1.64 27.23
CA ALA A 19 -27.39 -1.93 28.65
C ALA A 19 -28.84 -1.72 29.13
N GLN A 20 -29.54 -0.72 28.60
CA GLN A 20 -30.97 -0.49 28.90
C GLN A 20 -31.88 -1.61 28.37
N TRP A 21 -31.47 -2.30 27.30
CA TRP A 21 -32.24 -3.40 26.69
C TRP A 21 -31.88 -4.79 27.23
N GLN A 22 -31.03 -4.90 28.27
CA GLN A 22 -30.62 -6.18 28.88
C GLN A 22 -30.08 -7.19 27.85
N VAL A 23 -29.35 -6.71 26.85
CA VAL A 23 -28.77 -7.57 25.81
C VAL A 23 -27.65 -8.43 26.39
N ALA A 24 -27.58 -9.70 25.99
CA ALA A 24 -26.56 -10.63 26.45
C ALA A 24 -25.13 -10.11 26.18
N PRO A 25 -24.18 -10.31 27.11
CA PRO A 25 -22.85 -9.67 27.08
C PRO A 25 -22.04 -10.01 25.81
N TRP A 26 -22.19 -11.22 25.27
CA TRP A 26 -21.51 -11.63 24.03
C TRP A 26 -21.97 -10.84 22.81
N MET A 27 -23.25 -10.44 22.75
CA MET A 27 -23.81 -9.67 21.64
C MET A 27 -23.43 -8.19 21.76
N GLN A 28 -23.29 -7.68 22.99
CA GLN A 28 -22.77 -6.32 23.23
C GLN A 28 -21.31 -6.19 22.77
N SER A 29 -20.44 -7.14 23.15
CA SER A 29 -19.03 -7.14 22.70
C SER A 29 -18.91 -7.28 21.18
N LEU A 30 -19.75 -8.09 20.53
CA LEU A 30 -19.70 -8.22 19.06
C LEU A 30 -20.06 -6.92 18.34
N ILE A 31 -21.03 -6.17 18.86
CA ILE A 31 -21.49 -4.91 18.26
C ILE A 31 -20.50 -3.77 18.54
N LEU A 32 -20.04 -3.63 19.78
CA LEU A 32 -19.14 -2.56 20.21
C LEU A 32 -17.70 -2.80 19.71
N ASP A 33 -17.11 -3.94 20.08
CA ASP A 33 -15.70 -4.23 19.77
C ASP A 33 -15.50 -4.85 18.37
N GLY A 34 -16.54 -5.46 17.79
CA GLY A 34 -16.48 -6.03 16.45
C GLY A 34 -16.86 -5.03 15.37
N ILE A 35 -18.13 -4.66 15.34
CA ILE A 35 -18.70 -3.86 14.23
C ILE A 35 -18.27 -2.39 14.35
N ILE A 36 -18.52 -1.75 15.49
CA ILE A 36 -18.26 -0.31 15.66
C ILE A 36 -16.77 -0.02 15.60
N ALA A 37 -15.95 -0.77 16.32
CA ALA A 37 -14.50 -0.63 16.24
C ALA A 37 -13.97 -0.91 14.80
N GLY A 38 -14.50 -1.94 14.13
CA GLY A 38 -14.13 -2.27 12.75
C GLY A 38 -14.47 -1.16 11.75
N VAL A 39 -15.69 -0.61 11.82
CA VAL A 39 -16.12 0.52 10.97
C VAL A 39 -15.33 1.79 11.31
N GLY A 40 -15.05 2.03 12.59
CA GLY A 40 -14.21 3.15 13.05
C GLY A 40 -12.79 3.09 12.50
N ALA A 41 -12.20 1.90 12.40
CA ALA A 41 -10.91 1.71 11.76
C ALA A 41 -10.95 2.05 10.27
N VAL A 42 -11.96 1.58 9.52
CA VAL A 42 -12.11 1.87 8.08
C VAL A 42 -12.32 3.36 7.83
N LEU A 43 -13.20 4.00 8.60
CA LEU A 43 -13.47 5.43 8.48
C LEU A 43 -12.26 6.28 8.90
N GLY A 44 -11.39 5.78 9.77
CA GLY A 44 -10.12 6.43 10.12
C GLY A 44 -9.10 6.46 9.00
N PHE A 45 -9.08 5.41 8.16
CA PHE A 45 -8.19 5.36 7.00
C PHE A 45 -8.68 6.21 5.84
N LEU A 46 -9.98 6.52 5.76
CA LEU A 46 -10.57 7.25 4.64
C LEU A 46 -9.99 8.67 4.46
N PRO A 47 -9.85 9.52 5.50
CA PRO A 47 -9.20 10.83 5.38
C PRO A 47 -7.77 10.73 4.88
N GLN A 48 -7.01 9.74 5.39
CA GLN A 48 -5.62 9.52 5.00
C GLN A 48 -5.51 9.18 3.51
N LEU A 49 -6.40 8.31 3.01
CA LEU A 49 -6.48 7.97 1.58
C LEU A 49 -6.92 9.18 0.75
N ALA A 50 -7.91 9.95 1.20
CA ALA A 50 -8.39 11.12 0.48
C ALA A 50 -7.29 12.17 0.29
N VAL A 51 -6.50 12.45 1.33
CA VAL A 51 -5.35 13.37 1.26
C VAL A 51 -4.27 12.81 0.31
N LEU A 52 -3.98 11.51 0.37
CA LEU A 52 -3.01 10.89 -0.53
C LEU A 52 -3.43 10.99 -2.00
N PHE A 53 -4.70 10.72 -2.32
CA PHE A 53 -5.23 10.87 -3.68
C PHE A 53 -5.26 12.33 -4.15
N LEU A 54 -5.58 13.27 -3.26
CA LEU A 54 -5.52 14.71 -3.56
C LEU A 54 -4.09 15.14 -3.94
N CYS A 55 -3.09 14.74 -3.15
CA CYS A 55 -1.69 15.03 -3.44
C CYS A 55 -1.21 14.37 -4.74
N LEU A 56 -1.66 13.14 -5.03
CA LEU A 56 -1.33 12.47 -6.29
C LEU A 56 -1.93 13.18 -7.51
N GLY A 57 -3.20 13.60 -7.43
CA GLY A 57 -3.82 14.39 -8.49
C GLY A 57 -3.06 15.68 -8.74
N PHE A 58 -2.68 16.40 -7.68
CA PHE A 58 -1.87 17.62 -7.81
C PHE A 58 -0.50 17.38 -8.47
N LEU A 59 0.18 16.27 -8.13
CA LEU A 59 1.47 15.89 -8.72
C LEU A 59 1.35 15.49 -10.21
N GLU A 60 0.22 14.88 -10.59
CA GLU A 60 -0.11 14.54 -11.96
C GLU A 60 -0.39 15.81 -12.79
N ASP A 61 -1.20 16.73 -12.25
CA ASP A 61 -1.56 18.01 -12.88
C ASP A 61 -0.35 18.94 -13.06
N CYS A 62 0.61 18.92 -12.13
CA CYS A 62 1.84 19.73 -12.21
C CYS A 62 2.83 19.23 -13.29
N GLY A 63 2.58 18.09 -13.95
CA GLY A 63 3.49 17.49 -14.92
C GLY A 63 4.84 17.05 -14.34
N TYR A 64 4.98 17.06 -13.00
CA TYR A 64 6.21 16.66 -12.31
C TYR A 64 6.52 15.18 -12.54
N MET A 65 5.47 14.36 -12.70
CA MET A 65 5.55 12.95 -13.06
C MET A 65 6.32 12.71 -14.38
N ALA A 66 6.08 13.52 -15.41
CA ALA A 66 6.78 13.39 -16.70
C ALA A 66 8.28 13.68 -16.56
N ARG A 67 8.66 14.66 -15.71
CA ARG A 67 10.06 15.03 -15.48
C ARG A 67 10.81 13.98 -14.67
N ILE A 68 10.22 13.44 -13.61
CA ILE A 68 10.85 12.39 -12.80
C ILE A 68 11.08 11.11 -13.61
N ALA A 69 10.09 10.72 -14.42
CA ALA A 69 10.18 9.52 -15.24
C ALA A 69 11.39 9.56 -16.19
N PHE A 70 11.69 10.73 -16.76
CA PHE A 70 12.89 10.94 -17.59
C PHE A 70 14.20 10.77 -16.81
N VAL A 71 14.29 11.32 -15.59
CA VAL A 71 15.50 11.20 -14.75
C VAL A 71 15.72 9.74 -14.32
N MET A 72 14.65 9.02 -13.98
CA MET A 72 14.73 7.63 -13.52
C MET A 72 14.89 6.60 -14.64
N ASP A 73 14.65 6.98 -15.89
CA ASP A 73 14.71 6.08 -17.03
C ASP A 73 16.08 5.38 -17.19
N ARG A 74 17.18 6.06 -16.84
CA ARG A 74 18.53 5.48 -16.94
C ARG A 74 18.80 4.35 -15.92
N LEU A 75 18.19 4.46 -14.74
CA LEU A 75 18.31 3.45 -13.68
C LEU A 75 17.41 2.25 -14.01
N PHE A 76 16.15 2.50 -14.39
CA PHE A 76 15.15 1.46 -14.65
C PHE A 76 15.41 0.67 -15.94
N ARG A 77 16.03 1.28 -16.97
CA ARG A 77 16.50 0.52 -18.15
C ARG A 77 17.48 -0.60 -17.80
N LYS A 78 18.32 -0.45 -16.76
CA LYS A 78 19.20 -1.54 -16.30
C LYS A 78 18.39 -2.71 -15.74
N PHE A 79 17.23 -2.43 -15.16
CA PHE A 79 16.32 -3.43 -14.59
C PHE A 79 15.27 -3.95 -15.60
N GLY A 80 15.25 -3.43 -16.83
CA GLY A 80 14.31 -3.85 -17.89
C GLY A 80 12.90 -3.30 -17.75
N LEU A 81 12.72 -2.24 -16.96
CA LEU A 81 11.46 -1.53 -16.77
C LEU A 81 11.54 -0.14 -17.43
N SER A 82 10.42 0.38 -17.90
CA SER A 82 10.37 1.76 -18.40
C SER A 82 10.39 2.74 -17.24
N GLY A 83 10.99 3.93 -17.42
CA GLY A 83 10.91 5.02 -16.45
C GLY A 83 9.47 5.39 -16.02
N LYS A 84 8.43 5.05 -16.83
CA LYS A 84 7.01 5.26 -16.47
C LYS A 84 6.56 4.36 -15.31
N SER A 85 7.22 3.21 -15.09
CA SER A 85 6.91 2.27 -14.00
C SER A 85 7.35 2.76 -12.63
N PHE A 86 8.25 3.74 -12.54
CA PHE A 86 8.75 4.27 -11.27
C PHE A 86 7.65 4.94 -10.44
N ILE A 87 6.73 5.65 -11.10
CA ILE A 87 5.67 6.39 -10.42
C ILE A 87 4.75 5.43 -9.64
N PRO A 88 4.16 4.38 -10.26
CA PRO A 88 3.40 3.35 -9.55
C PRO A 88 4.17 2.70 -8.38
N MET A 89 5.46 2.40 -8.57
CA MET A 89 6.29 1.77 -7.54
C MET A 89 6.52 2.70 -6.35
N LEU A 90 6.80 3.99 -6.59
CA LEU A 90 6.97 4.97 -5.52
C LEU A 90 5.68 5.12 -4.71
N ILE A 91 4.52 5.19 -5.38
CA ILE A 91 3.21 5.29 -4.73
C ILE A 91 2.89 4.02 -3.92
N ALA A 92 3.24 2.84 -4.46
CA ALA A 92 3.01 1.55 -3.80
C ALA A 92 3.71 1.41 -2.45
N THR A 93 4.79 2.17 -2.19
CA THR A 93 5.44 2.21 -0.86
C THR A 93 4.54 2.78 0.22
N GLY A 94 3.70 3.77 -0.13
CA GLY A 94 2.71 4.32 0.80
C GLY A 94 1.53 3.38 0.93
N CYS A 95 0.82 3.18 -0.19
CA CYS A 95 -0.34 2.30 -0.27
C CYS A 95 -0.34 1.54 -1.61
N GLY A 96 -0.49 0.21 -1.55
CA GLY A 96 -0.47 -0.63 -2.74
C GLY A 96 -1.64 -0.39 -3.70
N VAL A 97 -2.83 -0.02 -3.17
CA VAL A 97 -4.04 0.20 -3.96
C VAL A 97 -3.88 1.35 -4.98
N PRO A 98 -3.54 2.59 -4.58
CA PRO A 98 -3.28 3.67 -5.53
C PRO A 98 -2.05 3.39 -6.40
N GLY A 99 -1.04 2.67 -5.89
CA GLY A 99 0.12 2.25 -6.70
C GLY A 99 -0.28 1.37 -7.88
N VAL A 100 -1.16 0.39 -7.66
CA VAL A 100 -1.71 -0.45 -8.75
C VAL A 100 -2.59 0.39 -9.67
N MET A 101 -3.44 1.28 -9.14
CA MET A 101 -4.30 2.16 -9.94
C MET A 101 -3.49 3.09 -10.87
N ALA A 102 -2.36 3.62 -10.40
CA ALA A 102 -1.48 4.51 -11.16
C ALA A 102 -0.83 3.81 -12.36
N SER A 103 -0.73 2.48 -12.37
CA SER A 103 -0.19 1.72 -13.52
C SER A 103 -0.99 1.89 -14.81
N ARG A 104 -2.23 2.40 -14.74
CA ARG A 104 -3.08 2.69 -15.91
C ARG A 104 -2.50 3.73 -16.86
N THR A 105 -1.54 4.54 -16.39
CA THR A 105 -0.83 5.57 -17.18
C THR A 105 0.23 4.97 -18.12
N ILE A 106 0.54 3.68 -17.99
CA ILE A 106 1.50 2.97 -18.83
C ILE A 106 0.79 2.45 -20.09
N GLU A 107 1.17 2.96 -21.26
CA GLU A 107 0.57 2.62 -22.56
C GLU A 107 0.85 1.17 -22.99
N ASN A 108 2.05 0.67 -22.67
CA ASN A 108 2.45 -0.68 -23.05
C ASN A 108 1.90 -1.72 -22.07
N GLU A 109 1.08 -2.63 -22.58
CA GLU A 109 0.40 -3.66 -21.79
C GLU A 109 1.37 -4.56 -21.01
N ARG A 110 2.53 -4.88 -21.62
CA ARG A 110 3.55 -5.71 -20.98
C ARG A 110 4.17 -5.02 -19.77
N ASP A 111 4.57 -3.76 -19.93
CA ASP A 111 5.17 -2.96 -18.86
C ASP A 111 4.14 -2.67 -17.76
N ARG A 112 2.88 -2.45 -18.14
CA ARG A 112 1.76 -2.26 -17.20
C ARG A 112 1.56 -3.48 -16.31
N ARG A 113 1.42 -4.67 -16.90
CA ARG A 113 1.26 -5.93 -16.15
C ARG A 113 2.47 -6.23 -15.27
N MET A 114 3.67 -6.01 -15.79
CA MET A 114 4.90 -6.19 -15.01
C MET A 114 4.91 -5.26 -13.79
N THR A 115 4.55 -3.98 -13.99
CA THR A 115 4.49 -2.99 -12.91
C THR A 115 3.45 -3.39 -11.86
N ILE A 116 2.25 -3.83 -12.26
CA ILE A 116 1.20 -4.29 -11.32
C ILE A 116 1.69 -5.49 -10.48
N MET A 117 2.40 -6.43 -11.09
CA MET A 117 2.93 -7.59 -10.35
C MET A 117 4.05 -7.17 -9.38
N VAL A 118 4.92 -6.24 -9.77
CA VAL A 118 6.02 -5.79 -8.91
C VAL A 118 5.53 -4.88 -7.78
N THR A 119 4.52 -4.04 -8.01
CA THR A 119 3.97 -3.14 -6.98
C THR A 119 3.30 -3.88 -5.83
N THR A 120 2.80 -5.11 -6.02
CA THR A 120 2.22 -5.92 -4.93
C THR A 120 3.27 -6.50 -3.97
N PHE A 121 4.52 -6.63 -4.40
CA PHE A 121 5.63 -7.02 -3.53
C PHE A 121 6.18 -5.87 -2.67
N MET A 122 5.76 -4.62 -2.95
CA MET A 122 6.22 -3.44 -2.21
C MET A 122 5.81 -3.53 -0.73
N PRO A 123 6.73 -3.32 0.23
CA PRO A 123 6.34 -3.17 1.63
C PRO A 123 5.60 -1.84 1.82
N CYS A 124 4.29 -1.91 1.96
CA CYS A 124 3.42 -0.76 2.20
C CYS A 124 3.29 -0.44 3.71
N SER A 125 2.77 0.74 4.02
CA SER A 125 2.50 1.19 5.40
C SER A 125 1.69 0.18 6.24
N ALA A 126 0.79 -0.58 5.64
CA ALA A 126 0.01 -1.62 6.34
C ALA A 126 0.79 -2.93 6.58
N LYS A 127 1.84 -3.20 5.81
CA LYS A 127 2.66 -4.41 5.93
C LYS A 127 3.71 -4.29 7.04
N LEU A 128 4.21 -3.08 7.30
CA LEU A 128 5.20 -2.82 8.35
C LEU A 128 4.68 -3.19 9.76
N PRO A 129 3.45 -2.81 10.19
CA PRO A 129 2.89 -3.22 11.47
C PRO A 129 2.75 -4.74 11.60
N ILE A 130 2.36 -5.42 10.52
CA ILE A 130 2.23 -6.89 10.51
C ILE A 130 3.61 -7.55 10.69
N ILE A 131 4.63 -7.05 9.98
CA ILE A 131 6.01 -7.51 10.16
C ILE A 131 6.48 -7.29 11.60
N ALA A 132 6.20 -6.11 12.17
CA ALA A 132 6.56 -5.78 13.55
C ALA A 132 5.84 -6.67 14.57
N LEU A 133 4.54 -6.95 14.35
CA LEU A 133 3.73 -7.80 15.22
C LEU A 133 4.24 -9.26 15.21
N ILE A 134 4.52 -9.81 14.02
CA ILE A 134 5.07 -11.16 13.89
C ILE A 134 6.48 -11.23 14.50
N ALA A 135 7.33 -10.24 14.23
CA ALA A 135 8.66 -10.18 14.81
C ALA A 135 8.63 -10.09 16.35
N GLY A 136 7.73 -9.26 16.90
CA GLY A 136 7.54 -9.13 18.35
C GLY A 136 6.98 -10.39 19.02
N ALA A 137 6.09 -11.13 18.33
CA ALA A 137 5.49 -12.35 18.86
C ALA A 137 6.46 -13.55 18.85
N PHE A 138 7.24 -13.74 17.78
CA PHE A 138 8.12 -14.90 17.62
C PHE A 138 9.57 -14.66 18.07
N PHE A 139 10.06 -13.42 18.05
CA PHE A 139 11.45 -13.07 18.34
C PHE A 139 11.58 -11.86 19.29
N PRO A 140 11.12 -11.98 20.54
CA PRO A 140 10.97 -10.85 21.47
C PRO A 140 12.26 -10.09 21.80
N ASN A 141 13.44 -10.71 21.66
CA ASN A 141 14.73 -10.10 21.98
C ASN A 141 15.57 -9.73 20.74
N GLN A 142 15.05 -9.90 19.52
CA GLN A 142 15.81 -9.64 18.30
C GLN A 142 15.14 -8.56 17.45
N SER A 143 15.47 -7.30 17.77
CA SER A 143 15.01 -6.12 17.03
C SER A 143 15.48 -6.09 15.57
N TRP A 144 16.50 -6.86 15.20
CA TRP A 144 17.03 -6.98 13.82
C TRP A 144 16.12 -7.76 12.86
N VAL A 145 15.13 -8.50 13.36
CA VAL A 145 14.23 -9.29 12.52
C VAL A 145 13.29 -8.40 11.71
N SER A 146 12.79 -7.31 12.31
CA SER A 146 11.87 -6.38 11.60
C SER A 146 12.56 -5.61 10.46
N PRO A 147 13.77 -5.01 10.66
CA PRO A 147 14.53 -4.41 9.57
C PRO A 147 14.94 -5.42 8.49
N SER A 148 15.38 -6.62 8.86
CA SER A 148 15.81 -7.62 7.88
C SER A 148 14.66 -8.07 6.97
N ALA A 149 13.45 -8.25 7.51
CA ALA A 149 12.25 -8.53 6.71
C ALA A 149 11.90 -7.39 5.75
N TYR A 150 12.10 -6.13 6.15
CA TYR A 150 11.93 -4.97 5.24
C TYR A 150 12.92 -5.01 4.08
N PHE A 151 14.20 -5.21 4.36
CA PHE A 151 15.23 -5.34 3.32
C PHE A 151 14.99 -6.54 2.40
N LEU A 152 14.48 -7.65 2.95
CA LEU A 152 14.10 -8.83 2.17
C LEU A 152 12.92 -8.50 1.24
N GLY A 153 11.95 -7.70 1.69
CA GLY A 153 10.89 -7.13 0.86
C GLY A 153 11.45 -6.28 -0.28
N VAL A 154 12.36 -5.35 0.00
CA VAL A 154 13.01 -4.53 -1.04
C VAL A 154 13.81 -5.40 -2.02
N ALA A 155 14.55 -6.39 -1.52
CA ALA A 155 15.29 -7.32 -2.36
C ALA A 155 14.35 -8.15 -3.25
N SER A 156 13.18 -8.56 -2.76
CA SER A 156 12.18 -9.29 -3.52
C SER A 156 11.64 -8.50 -4.71
N ILE A 157 11.54 -7.18 -4.62
CA ILE A 157 11.13 -6.30 -5.73
C ILE A 157 12.18 -6.39 -6.86
N VAL A 158 13.45 -6.28 -6.50
CA VAL A 158 14.58 -6.34 -7.45
C VAL A 158 14.65 -7.73 -8.08
N LEU A 159 14.54 -8.80 -7.28
CA LEU A 159 14.52 -10.18 -7.73
C LEU A 159 13.33 -10.45 -8.67
N SER A 160 12.14 -9.96 -8.32
CA SER A 160 10.93 -10.12 -9.13
C SER A 160 11.07 -9.41 -10.47
N GLY A 161 11.59 -8.17 -10.50
CA GLY A 161 11.85 -7.44 -11.73
C GLY A 161 12.83 -8.17 -12.66
N ILE A 162 13.91 -8.73 -12.11
CA ILE A 162 14.90 -9.50 -12.88
C ILE A 162 14.32 -10.84 -13.37
N ALA A 163 13.57 -11.55 -12.52
CA ALA A 163 12.95 -12.83 -12.87
C ALA A 163 11.87 -12.66 -13.95
N LEU A 164 11.04 -11.62 -13.85
CA LEU A 164 10.01 -11.29 -14.83
C LEU A 164 10.62 -10.94 -16.19
N LYS A 165 11.76 -10.22 -16.24
CA LYS A 165 12.52 -9.99 -17.48
C LYS A 165 12.99 -11.28 -18.16
N LYS A 166 13.39 -12.29 -17.38
CA LYS A 166 13.89 -13.57 -17.89
C LYS A 166 12.76 -14.53 -18.33
N THR A 167 11.51 -14.19 -18.02
CA THR A 167 10.36 -15.03 -18.33
C THR A 167 9.84 -14.74 -19.74
N LYS A 168 9.72 -15.77 -20.60
CA LYS A 168 9.33 -15.67 -22.03
C LYS A 168 8.03 -14.87 -22.30
N HIS A 169 7.12 -14.79 -21.33
CA HIS A 169 5.87 -14.05 -21.49
C HIS A 169 6.04 -12.51 -21.42
N PHE A 170 7.17 -12.05 -20.85
CA PHE A 170 7.51 -10.64 -20.67
C PHE A 170 8.85 -10.25 -21.32
N SER A 171 9.49 -11.14 -22.08
CA SER A 171 10.72 -10.82 -22.80
C SER A 171 10.43 -9.94 -24.02
N GLY A 172 10.88 -8.71 -23.98
CA GLY A 172 10.85 -7.76 -25.10
C GLY A 172 11.52 -6.46 -24.70
N ASP A 173 12.00 -5.70 -25.68
CA ASP A 173 12.59 -4.39 -25.40
C ASP A 173 11.55 -3.48 -24.73
N PRO A 174 11.90 -2.81 -23.61
CA PRO A 174 11.02 -1.83 -22.99
C PRO A 174 10.66 -0.77 -24.03
N ALA A 175 9.40 -0.38 -24.09
CA ALA A 175 8.93 0.56 -25.11
C ALA A 175 9.80 1.83 -25.07
N PRO A 176 10.33 2.31 -26.21
CA PRO A 176 11.08 3.54 -26.25
C PRO A 176 10.23 4.67 -25.69
N PHE A 177 10.82 5.49 -24.83
CA PHE A 177 10.21 6.73 -24.35
C PHE A 177 10.09 7.69 -25.54
N ILE A 178 8.97 7.61 -26.24
CA ILE A 178 8.56 8.59 -27.24
C ILE A 178 7.50 9.42 -26.53
N MET A 179 7.78 10.70 -26.28
CA MET A 179 6.76 11.67 -25.89
C MET A 179 5.84 11.93 -27.06
#